data_AF-A0A920GJP1-F1
#
_entry.id   AF-A0A920GJP1-F1
#
_cell.length_a   1.000
_cell.length_b   1.000
_cell.length_c   1.000
_cell.angle_alpha   90.00
_cell.angle_beta   90.00
_cell.angle_gamma   90.00
#
_symmetry.space_group_name_H-M   'P 1'
#
loop_
_entity.id
_entity.type
_entity.pdbx_description
1 polymer ?
#
loop_
_entity_poly.entity_id
_entity_poly.type
_entity_poly.pdbx_seq_one_letter_code
_entity_poly.pdbx_strand_id
1 'polypeptide(L)'
;MFDFIPLLCAICLQAQDVDAIFSKANKNYNLGSYKEALKGYDSIVQLGVHSPELYFNMGNAHYKLNRIAPSILNYEKAQLLDPQMRTFSTTCALPKT
;
A
#
# COMPACT_ATOMS: atom_id res chain seq x y z
N MET A 1 1.54 -42.46 5.46
CA MET A 1 1.14 -41.52 4.41
C MET A 1 0.97 -40.19 5.12
N PHE A 2 1.99 -39.33 5.06
CA PHE A 2 2.01 -38.11 5.86
C PHE A 2 1.27 -37.01 5.12
N ASP A 3 0.09 -36.64 5.62
CA ASP A 3 -0.67 -35.48 5.14
C ASP A 3 0.01 -34.18 5.58
N PHE A 4 1.05 -33.76 4.84
CA PHE A 4 1.75 -32.48 5.02
C PHE A 4 1.27 -31.42 4.03
N ILE A 5 -0.05 -31.27 3.87
CA ILE A 5 -0.63 -30.19 3.04
C ILE A 5 -1.76 -29.48 3.80
N PRO A 6 -1.47 -28.62 4.79
CA PRO A 6 -2.41 -27.54 5.09
C PRO A 6 -1.79 -26.14 5.00
N LEU A 7 -0.46 -26.01 4.98
CA LEU A 7 0.20 -24.70 5.08
C LEU A 7 0.17 -23.90 3.76
N LEU A 8 0.30 -24.57 2.61
CA LEU A 8 0.32 -23.89 1.31
C LEU A 8 -1.05 -23.31 0.91
N CYS A 9 -2.13 -24.01 1.26
CA CYS A 9 -3.50 -23.62 0.87
C CYS A 9 -3.99 -22.37 1.62
N ALA A 10 -3.61 -22.23 2.91
CA ALA A 10 -3.98 -21.08 3.73
C ALA A 10 -3.33 -19.77 3.26
N ILE A 11 -2.07 -19.82 2.80
CA ILE A 11 -1.35 -18.64 2.29
C ILE A 11 -1.98 -18.15 0.98
N CYS A 12 -2.40 -19.07 0.10
CA CYS A 12 -3.06 -18.71 -1.16
C CYS A 12 -4.41 -18.00 -0.92
N LEU A 13 -5.19 -18.42 0.09
CA LEU A 13 -6.47 -17.80 0.41
C LEU A 13 -6.30 -16.38 0.95
N GLN A 14 -5.31 -16.15 1.83
CA GLN A 14 -5.00 -14.81 2.34
C GLN A 14 -4.46 -13.89 1.24
N ALA A 15 -3.60 -14.39 0.34
CA ALA A 15 -3.09 -13.59 -0.77
C ALA A 15 -4.22 -13.12 -1.70
N GLN A 16 -5.18 -13.99 -2.00
CA GLN A 16 -6.33 -13.64 -2.84
C GLN A 16 -7.24 -12.58 -2.19
N ASP A 17 -7.41 -12.63 -0.87
CA ASP A 17 -8.17 -11.61 -0.13
C ASP A 17 -7.44 -10.25 -0.14
N VAL A 18 -6.12 -10.26 0.06
CA VAL A 18 -5.30 -9.04 0.03
C VAL A 18 -5.37 -8.34 -1.33
N ASP A 19 -5.24 -9.07 -2.43
CA ASP A 19 -5.31 -8.50 -3.79
C ASP A 19 -6.68 -7.87 -4.08
N ALA A 20 -7.76 -8.51 -3.58
CA ALA A 20 -9.12 -7.99 -3.71
C ALA A 20 -9.32 -6.70 -2.90
N ILE A 21 -8.81 -6.67 -1.65
CA ILE A 21 -8.84 -5.47 -0.80
C ILE A 21 -8.03 -4.34 -1.44
N PHE A 22 -6.85 -4.65 -1.98
CA PHE A 22 -5.96 -3.69 -2.63
C PHE A 22 -6.61 -3.06 -3.87
N SER A 23 -7.19 -3.90 -4.73
CA SER A 23 -7.91 -3.46 -5.92
C SER A 23 -9.10 -2.56 -5.58
N LYS A 24 -9.86 -2.90 -4.52
CA LYS A 24 -10.97 -2.08 -4.03
C LYS A 24 -10.48 -0.74 -3.45
N ALA A 25 -9.38 -0.73 -2.72
CA ALA A 25 -8.78 0.48 -2.19
C ALA A 25 -8.28 1.41 -3.32
N ASN A 26 -7.63 0.85 -4.35
CA ASN A 26 -7.23 1.58 -5.56
C ASN A 26 -8.44 2.18 -6.28
N LYS A 27 -9.55 1.43 -6.39
CA LYS A 27 -10.79 1.97 -6.97
C LYS A 27 -11.33 3.15 -6.16
N ASN A 28 -11.36 3.06 -4.83
CA ASN A 28 -11.76 4.18 -3.98
C ASN A 28 -10.82 5.38 -4.14
N TYR A 29 -9.51 5.15 -4.25
CA TYR A 29 -8.53 6.21 -4.50
C TYR A 29 -8.82 6.94 -5.82
N ASN A 30 -9.05 6.18 -6.89
CA ASN A 30 -9.37 6.72 -8.21
C ASN A 30 -10.70 7.49 -8.24
N LEU A 31 -11.66 7.12 -7.39
CA LEU A 31 -12.93 7.83 -7.20
C LEU A 31 -12.81 9.08 -6.30
N GLY A 32 -11.63 9.36 -5.74
CA GLY A 32 -11.42 10.47 -4.81
C GLY A 32 -11.84 10.18 -3.36
N SER A 33 -12.32 8.97 -3.08
CA SER A 33 -12.68 8.48 -1.75
C SER A 33 -11.42 8.06 -0.97
N TYR A 34 -10.53 9.02 -0.71
CA TYR A 34 -9.20 8.76 -0.17
C TYR A 34 -9.22 8.20 1.26
N LYS A 35 -10.23 8.54 2.07
CA LYS A 35 -10.36 7.98 3.44
C LYS A 35 -10.72 6.49 3.38
N GLU A 36 -11.61 6.12 2.46
CA GLU A 36 -12.02 4.74 2.21
C GLU A 36 -10.88 3.92 1.60
N ALA A 37 -10.10 4.53 0.71
CA ALA A 37 -8.87 3.92 0.19
C ALA A 37 -7.89 3.62 1.33
N LEU A 38 -7.63 4.59 2.20
CA LEU A 38 -6.76 4.39 3.37
C LEU A 38 -7.26 3.28 4.28
N LYS A 39 -8.56 3.17 4.55
CA LYS A 39 -9.10 2.05 5.35
C LYS A 39 -8.78 0.69 4.74
N GLY A 40 -8.89 0.56 3.42
CA GLY A 40 -8.54 -0.68 2.71
C GLY A 40 -7.05 -0.99 2.77
N TYR A 41 -6.20 0.02 2.55
CA TYR A 41 -4.75 -0.17 2.68
C TYR A 41 -4.34 -0.52 4.13
N ASP A 42 -4.93 0.13 5.13
CA ASP A 42 -4.66 -0.14 6.54
C ASP A 42 -5.04 -1.57 6.93
N SER A 43 -6.15 -2.11 6.40
CA SER A 43 -6.51 -3.51 6.62
C SER A 43 -5.48 -4.49 6.03
N ILE A 44 -4.84 -4.16 4.90
CA ILE A 44 -3.76 -4.99 4.34
C ILE A 44 -2.54 -4.98 5.26
N VAL A 45 -2.18 -3.82 5.82
CA VAL A 45 -1.11 -3.69 6.81
C VAL A 45 -1.43 -4.51 8.07
N GLN A 46 -2.69 -4.51 8.53
CA GLN A 46 -3.12 -5.30 9.69
C GLN A 46 -3.07 -6.81 9.44
N LEU A 47 -3.14 -7.26 8.18
CA LEU A 47 -2.91 -8.64 7.79
C LEU A 47 -1.41 -9.00 7.72
N GLY A 48 -0.52 -8.07 8.04
CA GLY A 48 0.94 -8.26 8.02
C GLY A 48 1.55 -8.19 6.62
N VAL A 49 0.80 -7.72 5.62
CA VAL A 49 1.31 -7.55 4.27
C VAL A 49 1.88 -6.15 4.09
N HIS A 50 3.11 -6.10 3.61
CA HIS A 50 3.88 -4.89 3.42
C HIS A 50 4.51 -4.89 2.03
N SER A 51 4.31 -3.81 1.27
CA SER A 51 4.95 -3.66 -0.03
C SER A 51 5.26 -2.18 -0.31
N PRO A 52 6.26 -1.87 -1.16
CA PRO A 52 6.53 -0.51 -1.58
C PRO A 52 5.30 0.17 -2.19
N GLU A 53 4.57 -0.55 -3.05
CA GLU A 53 3.38 -0.04 -3.74
C GLU A 53 2.24 0.30 -2.76
N LEU A 54 2.02 -0.54 -1.74
CA LEU A 54 1.02 -0.29 -0.70
C LEU A 54 1.31 1.01 0.03
N TYR A 55 2.53 1.17 0.51
CA TYR A 55 2.91 2.39 1.22
C TYR A 55 2.92 3.61 0.31
N PHE A 56 3.32 3.46 -0.96
CA PHE A 56 3.25 4.55 -1.92
C PHE A 56 1.81 5.03 -2.15
N ASN A 57 0.85 4.11 -2.29
CA ASN A 57 -0.55 4.44 -2.45
C ASN A 57 -1.17 5.05 -1.18
N MET A 58 -0.77 4.59 0.00
CA MET A 58 -1.13 5.24 1.27
C MET A 58 -0.57 6.67 1.35
N GLY A 59 0.69 6.87 0.94
CA GLY A 59 1.32 8.18 0.86
C GLY A 59 0.54 9.13 -0.04
N ASN A 60 0.19 8.69 -1.25
CA ASN A 60 -0.63 9.45 -2.19
C ASN A 60 -2.00 9.81 -1.62
N ALA A 61 -2.68 8.86 -0.96
CA ALA A 61 -3.99 9.11 -0.35
C ALA A 61 -3.90 10.13 0.79
N HIS A 62 -2.86 10.07 1.61
CA HIS A 62 -2.59 11.07 2.65
C HIS A 62 -2.29 12.46 2.06
N TYR A 63 -1.48 12.53 0.99
CA TYR A 63 -1.19 13.77 0.28
C TYR A 63 -2.46 14.42 -0.26
N LYS A 64 -3.33 13.65 -0.91
CA LYS A 64 -4.62 14.13 -1.43
C LYS A 64 -5.59 14.62 -0.34
N LEU A 65 -5.44 14.13 0.89
CA LEU A 65 -6.17 14.61 2.07
C LEU A 65 -5.48 15.79 2.78
N ASN A 66 -4.42 16.35 2.18
CA ASN A 66 -3.58 17.40 2.76
C ASN A 66 -2.93 17.00 4.11
N ARG A 67 -2.68 15.70 4.30
CA ARG A 67 -2.02 15.14 5.49
C ARG A 67 -0.55 14.89 5.17
N ILE A 68 0.24 15.96 5.24
CA ILE A 68 1.64 15.96 4.75
C ILE A 68 2.54 15.02 5.56
N ALA A 69 2.53 15.09 6.89
CA ALA A 69 3.38 14.24 7.74
C ALA A 69 3.19 12.72 7.48
N PRO A 70 1.96 12.15 7.51
CA PRO A 70 1.78 10.74 7.22
C PRO A 70 2.03 10.40 5.75
N SER A 71 1.91 11.35 4.82
CA SER A 71 2.30 11.14 3.43
C SER A 71 3.79 10.86 3.31
N ILE A 72 4.62 11.72 3.91
CA ILE A 72 6.09 11.57 3.92
C ILE A 72 6.48 10.25 4.57
N LEU A 73 5.93 9.94 5.75
CA LEU A 73 6.21 8.69 6.45
C LEU A 73 5.95 7.45 5.58
N ASN A 74 4.85 7.43 4.84
CA ASN A 74 4.53 6.30 3.97
C ASN A 74 5.45 6.24 2.74
N TYR A 75 5.84 7.36 2.16
CA TYR A 75 6.85 7.34 1.10
C TYR A 75 8.22 6.86 1.58
N GLU A 76 8.63 7.22 2.80
CA GLU A 76 9.86 6.72 3.43
C GLU A 76 9.80 5.20 3.65
N LYS A 77 8.66 4.68 4.13
CA LYS A 77 8.44 3.24 4.26
C LYS A 77 8.50 2.52 2.91
N ALA A 78 7.91 3.10 1.87
CA ALA A 78 7.96 2.55 0.53
C ALA A 78 9.40 2.45 0.02
N GLN A 79 10.18 3.52 0.23
CA GLN A 79 11.60 3.57 -0.12
C GLN A 79 12.47 2.61 0.70
N LEU A 80 12.15 2.38 1.97
CA LEU A 80 12.88 1.42 2.80
C LEU A 80 12.74 -0.01 2.25
N LEU A 81 11.57 -0.34 1.69
CA LEU A 81 11.30 -1.64 1.08
C LEU A 81 11.85 -1.75 -0.35
N ASP A 82 11.82 -0.67 -1.12
CA ASP A 82 12.44 -0.58 -2.44
C ASP A 82 13.23 0.73 -2.60
N PRO A 83 14.56 0.68 -2.42
CA PRO A 83 15.43 1.85 -2.56
C PRO A 83 15.37 2.53 -3.95
N GLN A 84 14.98 1.81 -5.01
CA GLN A 84 14.88 2.39 -6.37
C GLN A 84 13.67 3.31 -6.52
N MET A 85 12.68 3.19 -5.62
CA MET A 85 11.48 4.02 -5.61
C MET A 85 11.75 5.49 -5.28
N ARG A 86 12.91 5.80 -4.66
CA ARG A 86 13.38 7.17 -4.37
C ARG A 86 13.25 8.09 -5.58
N THR A 87 13.72 7.62 -6.73
CA THR A 87 13.77 8.38 -7.98
C THR A 87 12.39 8.89 -8.40
N PHE A 88 11.32 8.13 -8.16
CA PHE A 88 9.96 8.55 -8.51
C PHE A 88 9.43 9.63 -7.55
N SER A 89 9.59 9.42 -6.23
CA SER A 89 9.08 10.35 -5.21
C SER A 89 9.79 11.71 -5.21
N THR A 90 11.12 11.76 -5.38
CA THR A 90 11.86 13.02 -5.44
C THR A 90 11.60 13.81 -6.72
N THR A 91 11.26 13.12 -7.82
CA THR A 91 10.92 13.76 -9.09
C THR A 91 9.53 14.40 -9.08
N CYS A 92 8.59 13.86 -8.29
CA CYS A 92 7.25 14.43 -8.12
C CYS A 92 7.11 15.40 -6.93
N ALA A 93 7.97 15.32 -5.92
CA ALA A 93 7.89 16.13 -4.69
C ALA A 93 8.66 17.46 -4.75
N LEU A 94 9.54 17.67 -5.74
CA LEU A 94 10.17 18.96 -5.97
C LEU A 94 9.34 19.77 -6.97
N PRO A 95 8.74 20.91 -6.58
CA PRO A 95 8.39 21.90 -7.59
C PRO A 95 9.69 22.23 -8.33
N LYS A 96 9.67 22.12 -9.66
CA LYS A 96 10.74 22.67 -10.50
C LYS A 96 10.83 24.16 -10.15
N THR A 97 11.86 24.53 -9.39
CA THR A 97 12.31 25.92 -9.27
C THR A 97 12.94 26.33 -10.59
#